data_AF-A0A932G161-F1
#
_entry.id   AF-A0A932G161-F1
#
_cell.length_a   1.000
_cell.length_b   1.000
_cell.length_c   1.000
_cell.angle_alpha   90.00
_cell.angle_beta   90.00
_cell.angle_gamma   90.00
#
_symmetry.space_group_name_H-M   'P 1'
#
loop_
_entity.id
_entity.type
_entity.pdbx_description
1 polymer ?
#
loop_
_entity_poly.entity_id
_entity_poly.type
_entity_poly.pdbx_seq_one_letter_code
_entity_poly.pdbx_strand_id
1 'polypeptide(L)'
;MIVPTPVLVETTTGDGGRDAEVNRVLHVLERSAAALAAPNADTARLAGRLRHQAHTDDGIDALVAAEAARDGTATILITSDPDDLRRLLAEEPRVAVREV
;
A
#
# COMPACT_ATOMS: atom_id res chain seq x y z
N MET A 1 -5.69 -10.95 1.60
CA MET A 1 -5.06 -9.71 2.09
C MET A 1 -3.66 -9.63 1.50
N ILE A 2 -3.23 -8.45 1.08
CA ILE A 2 -1.91 -8.24 0.48
C ILE A 2 -1.24 -7.10 1.23
N VAL A 3 0.07 -7.19 1.44
CA VAL A 3 0.90 -6.09 1.92
C VAL A 3 1.92 -5.76 0.83
N PRO A 4 1.82 -4.60 0.16
CA PRO A 4 2.80 -4.19 -0.83
C PRO A 4 4.18 -4.06 -0.19
N THR A 5 5.21 -4.64 -0.80
CA THR A 5 6.58 -4.60 -0.23
C THR A 5 7.16 -3.18 -0.03
N PRO A 6 6.75 -2.12 -0.77
CA PRO A 6 7.19 -0.76 -0.47
C PRO A 6 6.85 -0.28 0.95
N VAL A 7 5.78 -0.79 1.57
CA VAL A 7 5.41 -0.46 2.96
C VAL A 7 6.50 -0.85 3.95
N LEU A 8 7.36 -1.81 3.61
CA LEU A 8 8.51 -2.18 4.44
C LEU A 8 9.51 -1.03 4.57
N VAL A 9 9.59 -0.13 3.59
CA VAL A 9 10.48 1.05 3.65
C VAL A 9 10.07 2.01 4.77
N GLU A 10 8.76 2.12 5.04
CA GLU A 10 8.22 3.04 6.05
C GLU A 10 8.14 2.40 7.44
N THR A 11 8.06 1.08 7.47
CA THR A 11 7.85 0.30 8.70
C THR A 11 9.12 -0.34 9.24
N THR A 12 10.24 -0.25 8.51
CA THR A 12 11.53 -0.76 8.96
C THR A 12 12.60 0.33 8.95
N THR A 13 13.54 0.22 9.88
CA THR A 13 14.62 1.20 10.06
C THR A 13 16.01 0.57 9.98
N GLY A 14 16.07 -0.76 9.95
CA GLY A 14 17.32 -1.54 10.08
C GLY A 14 17.74 -1.76 11.53
N ASP A 15 17.01 -1.22 12.51
CA ASP A 15 17.20 -1.50 13.93
C ASP A 15 16.39 -2.74 14.30
N GLY A 16 17.08 -3.87 14.49
CA GLY A 16 16.43 -5.15 14.78
C GLY A 16 15.55 -5.15 16.03
N GLY A 17 15.79 -4.26 17.00
CA GLY A 17 14.93 -4.11 18.18
C GLY A 17 13.62 -3.39 17.85
N ARG A 18 13.68 -2.31 17.06
CA ARG A 18 12.48 -1.57 16.61
C ARG A 18 11.67 -2.37 15.58
N ASP A 19 12.36 -3.03 14.66
CA ASP A 19 11.73 -3.75 13.55
C ASP A 19 11.12 -5.10 14.02
N ALA A 20 11.41 -5.55 15.24
CA ALA A 20 10.98 -6.85 15.77
C ALA A 20 9.45 -7.05 15.82
N GLU A 21 8.68 -5.99 16.11
CA GLU A 21 7.22 -6.08 16.14
C GLU A 21 6.64 -6.15 14.73
N VAL A 22 7.14 -5.33 13.81
CA VAL A 22 6.74 -5.35 12.39
C VAL A 22 7.04 -6.72 11.77
N ASN A 23 8.26 -7.23 11.98
CA ASN A 23 8.65 -8.55 11.49
C ASN A 23 7.80 -9.70 12.08
N ARG A 24 7.35 -9.57 13.34
CA ARG A 24 6.42 -10.53 13.95
C ARG A 24 5.06 -10.51 13.27
N VAL A 25 4.51 -9.33 12.98
CA VAL A 25 3.23 -9.20 12.25
C VAL A 25 3.36 -9.78 10.85
N LEU A 26 4.42 -9.44 10.12
CA LEU A 26 4.67 -9.98 8.78
C LEU A 26 4.74 -11.50 8.78
N HIS A 27 5.44 -12.09 9.74
CA HIS A 27 5.52 -13.55 9.88
C HIS A 27 4.15 -14.20 10.15
N VAL A 28 3.26 -13.54 10.89
CA VAL A 28 1.88 -14.01 11.06
C VAL A 28 1.12 -13.93 9.75
N LEU A 29 1.24 -12.83 9.01
CA LEU A 29 0.56 -12.61 7.73
C LEU A 29 1.00 -13.64 6.67
N GLU A 30 2.30 -13.91 6.54
CA GLU A 30 2.85 -14.93 5.64
C GLU A 30 2.24 -16.32 5.90
N ARG A 31 2.05 -16.69 7.17
CA ARG A 31 1.40 -17.97 7.53
C ARG A 31 -0.11 -17.98 7.29
N SER A 32 -0.73 -16.81 7.22
CA SER A 32 -2.18 -16.63 7.08
C SER A 32 -2.66 -16.56 5.62
N ALA A 33 -1.80 -16.93 4.67
CA ALA A 33 -2.01 -16.74 3.23
C ALA A 33 -2.20 -15.27 2.81
N ALA A 34 -1.79 -14.31 3.64
CA ALA A 34 -1.60 -12.93 3.19
C ALA A 34 -0.22 -12.84 2.51
N ALA A 35 -0.19 -12.25 1.32
CA ALA A 35 1.02 -12.21 0.51
C ALA A 35 1.71 -10.85 0.64
N LEU A 36 3.02 -10.88 0.93
CA LEU A 36 3.90 -9.77 0.54
C LEU A 36 3.96 -9.73 -0.98
N ALA A 37 3.58 -8.61 -1.58
CA ALA A 37 3.53 -8.45 -3.03
C ALA A 37 4.48 -7.35 -3.49
N ALA A 38 5.42 -7.71 -4.36
CA ALA A 38 6.30 -6.75 -5.02
C ALA A 38 5.56 -6.12 -6.21
N PRO A 39 5.48 -4.78 -6.30
CA PRO A 39 4.90 -4.09 -7.45
C PRO A 39 5.67 -4.43 -8.73
N ASN A 40 4.95 -4.64 -9.83
CA ASN A 40 5.55 -4.74 -11.15
C ASN A 40 5.62 -3.36 -11.84
N ALA A 41 6.16 -3.32 -13.06
CA ALA A 41 6.31 -2.08 -13.81
C ALA A 41 4.98 -1.38 -14.12
N ASP A 42 3.90 -2.13 -14.31
CA ASP A 42 2.58 -1.58 -14.60
C ASP A 42 1.97 -0.93 -13.36
N THR A 43 2.09 -1.58 -12.19
CA THR A 43 1.73 -1.00 -10.90
C THR A 43 2.52 0.29 -10.65
N ALA A 44 3.84 0.29 -10.91
CA ALA A 44 4.67 1.48 -10.74
C ALA A 44 4.28 2.63 -11.67
N ARG A 45 3.90 2.34 -12.93
CA ARG A 45 3.41 3.36 -13.87
C ARG A 45 2.04 3.90 -13.44
N LEU A 46 1.16 3.05 -12.91
CA LEU A 46 -0.12 3.49 -12.35
C LEU A 46 0.10 4.41 -11.15
N ALA A 47 0.98 4.04 -10.22
CA ALA A 47 1.37 4.89 -9.08
C ALA A 47 1.86 6.28 -9.53
N GLY A 48 2.70 6.31 -10.57
CA GLY A 48 3.17 7.56 -11.17
C GLY A 48 2.05 8.46 -11.71
N ARG A 49 0.97 7.88 -12.25
CA ARG A 49 -0.20 8.64 -12.69
C ARG A 49 -1.03 9.14 -11.49
N LEU A 50 -1.33 8.25 -10.54
CA LEU A 50 -2.14 8.59 -9.37
C LEU A 50 -1.52 9.73 -8.56
N ARG A 51 -0.22 9.68 -8.27
CA ARG A 51 0.46 10.77 -7.53
C ARG A 51 0.48 12.09 -8.28
N HIS A 52 0.59 12.04 -9.61
CA HIS A 52 0.54 13.24 -10.45
C HIS A 52 -0.85 13.91 -10.39
N GLN A 53 -1.91 13.11 -10.50
CA GLN A 53 -3.30 13.59 -10.41
C GLN A 53 -3.63 14.10 -9.00
N ALA A 54 -3.11 13.44 -7.96
CA ALA A 54 -3.30 13.82 -6.57
C ALA A 54 -2.41 14.99 -6.12
N HIS A 55 -1.51 15.47 -6.99
CA HIS A 55 -0.55 16.54 -6.67
C HIS A 55 0.29 16.26 -5.43
N THR A 56 0.75 15.01 -5.27
CA THR A 56 1.63 14.57 -4.17
C THR A 56 2.94 14.01 -4.71
N ASP A 57 4.01 14.12 -3.94
CA ASP A 57 5.30 13.49 -4.19
C ASP A 57 5.46 12.13 -3.50
N ASP A 58 4.48 11.72 -2.67
CA ASP A 58 4.48 10.43 -1.99
C ASP A 58 4.44 9.26 -2.98
N GLY A 59 5.59 8.60 -3.13
CA GLY A 59 5.75 7.46 -4.02
C GLY A 59 5.30 6.14 -3.42
N ILE A 60 5.34 6.00 -2.09
CA ILE A 60 5.03 4.74 -1.42
C ILE A 60 3.52 4.59 -1.32
N ASP A 61 2.82 5.62 -0.84
CA ASP A 61 1.35 5.63 -0.82
C ASP A 61 0.76 5.47 -2.22
N ALA A 62 1.39 6.09 -3.23
CA ALA A 62 0.98 5.91 -4.61
C ALA A 62 1.14 4.46 -5.11
N LEU A 63 2.18 3.74 -4.68
CA LEU A 63 2.34 2.31 -4.99
C LEU A 63 1.30 1.45 -4.27
N VAL A 64 0.96 1.77 -3.03
CA VAL A 64 -0.11 1.10 -2.28
C VAL A 64 -1.46 1.33 -2.95
N ALA A 65 -1.78 2.57 -3.31
CA ALA A 65 -3.00 2.93 -4.04
C ALA A 65 -3.08 2.22 -5.39
N ALA A 66 -1.99 2.20 -6.16
CA ALA A 66 -1.93 1.52 -7.45
C ALA A 66 -2.13 0.00 -7.31
N GLU A 67 -1.54 -0.62 -6.29
CA GLU A 67 -1.74 -2.04 -6.00
C GLU A 67 -3.19 -2.35 -5.62
N ALA A 68 -3.91 -1.43 -4.95
CA ALA A 68 -5.31 -1.62 -4.63
C ALA A 68 -6.25 -1.44 -5.83
N ALA A 69 -5.90 -0.51 -6.74
CA ALA A 69 -6.68 -0.21 -7.94
C ALA A 69 -6.39 -1.16 -9.11
N ARG A 70 -5.28 -1.91 -9.06
CA ARG A 70 -4.90 -2.79 -10.17
C ARG A 70 -5.99 -3.83 -10.46
N ASP A 71 -6.14 -4.13 -11.74
CA ASP A 71 -7.08 -5.13 -12.27
C ASP A 71 -8.58 -4.78 -12.07
N GLY A 72 -8.90 -3.59 -11.53
CA GLY A 72 -10.26 -3.10 -11.38
C GLY A 72 -11.14 -3.95 -10.47
N THR A 73 -10.55 -4.74 -9.57
CA THR A 73 -11.29 -5.54 -8.59
C THR A 73 -11.77 -4.64 -7.45
N ALA A 74 -12.93 -4.97 -6.86
CA ALA A 74 -13.38 -4.26 -5.66
C ALA A 74 -12.44 -4.58 -4.49
N THR A 75 -11.75 -3.56 -3.98
CA THR A 75 -10.68 -3.71 -2.98
C THR A 75 -10.96 -2.82 -1.77
N ILE A 76 -10.63 -3.31 -0.57
CA ILE A 76 -10.61 -2.50 0.64
C ILE A 76 -9.15 -2.22 0.99
N LEU A 77 -8.82 -0.93 1.07
CA LEU A 77 -7.53 -0.45 1.56
C LEU A 77 -7.71 -0.04 3.02
N ILE A 78 -6.79 -0.50 3.89
CA ILE A 78 -6.82 -0.26 5.33
C ILE A 78 -5.60 0.59 5.68
N THR A 79 -5.79 1.73 6.35
CA THR A 79 -4.72 2.68 6.71
C THR A 79 -5.07 3.47 7.97
N SER A 80 -4.07 3.99 8.69
CA SER A 80 -4.27 4.96 9.77
C SER A 80 -4.40 6.40 9.27
N ASP A 81 -3.98 6.68 8.04
CA ASP A 81 -4.15 7.99 7.40
C ASP A 81 -4.97 7.84 6.12
N PRO A 82 -6.32 7.91 6.23
CA PRO A 82 -7.18 7.69 5.08
C PRO A 82 -7.24 8.86 4.11
N ASP A 83 -6.84 10.07 4.51
CA ASP A 83 -7.02 11.25 3.68
C ASP A 83 -6.01 11.33 2.53
N ASP A 84 -4.77 10.90 2.77
CA ASP A 84 -3.74 10.83 1.73
C ASP A 84 -4.09 9.78 0.66
N LEU A 85 -4.55 8.60 1.09
CA LEU A 85 -4.95 7.54 0.16
C LEU A 85 -6.28 7.84 -0.55
N ARG A 86 -7.22 8.54 0.08
CA ARG A 86 -8.44 9.03 -0.59
C ARG A 86 -8.11 10.04 -1.70
N ARG A 87 -7.12 10.91 -1.49
CA ARG A 87 -6.66 11.86 -2.52
C ARG A 87 -6.09 11.13 -3.72
N LEU A 88 -5.28 10.10 -3.49
CA LEU A 88 -4.70 9.26 -4.55
C LEU A 88 -5.75 8.44 -5.32
N LEU A 89 -6.81 8.01 -4.65
CA LEU A 89 -7.85 7.12 -5.21
C LEU A 89 -9.13 7.86 -5.63
N ALA A 90 -9.08 9.19 -5.78
CA ALA A 90 -10.28 10.01 -6.05
C ALA A 90 -11.04 9.58 -7.32
N GLU A 91 -10.34 9.05 -8.32
CA GLU A 91 -10.89 8.56 -9.59
C GLU A 91 -11.08 7.03 -9.63
N GLU A 92 -10.85 6.32 -8.51
CA GLU A 92 -10.85 4.85 -8.42
C GLU A 92 -12.03 4.35 -7.56
N PRO A 93 -13.29 4.38 -8.05
CA PRO A 93 -14.50 4.13 -7.26
C PRO A 93 -14.62 2.68 -6.76
N ARG A 94 -13.78 1.77 -7.25
CA ARG A 94 -13.77 0.36 -6.84
C ARG A 94 -12.90 0.12 -5.61
N VAL A 95 -12.11 1.10 -5.18
CA VAL A 95 -11.27 0.99 -3.99
C VAL A 95 -11.92 1.74 -2.84
N ALA A 96 -12.26 1.02 -1.77
CA ALA A 96 -12.79 1.59 -0.55
C ALA A 96 -11.67 1.79 0.47
N VAL A 97 -11.42 3.02 0.89
CA VAL A 97 -10.47 3.34 1.98
C VAL A 97 -11.19 3.21 3.33
N ARG A 98 -10.55 2.52 4.28
CA ARG A 98 -11.02 2.30 5.65
C ARG A 98 -9.91 2.63 6.64
N GLU A 99 -10.30 3.31 7.71
CA GLU A 99 -9.44 3.63 8.83
C GLU A 99 -9.34 2.42 9.78
N VAL A 100 -8.17 2.20 10.38
CA VAL A 100 -7.94 1.17 11.42
C VAL A 100 -8.35 1.61 12.81
#